data_AF-A0A4R8RFE8-F1
#
_entry.id   AF-A0A4R8RFE8-F1
#
_cell.length_a   1.000
_cell.length_b   1.000
_cell.length_c   1.000
_cell.angle_alpha   90.00
_cell.angle_beta   90.00
_cell.angle_gamma   90.00
#
_symmetry.space_group_name_H-M   'P 1'
#
loop_
_entity.id
_entity.type
_entity.pdbx_description
1 polymer ?
#
loop_
_entity_poly.entity_id
_entity_poly.type
_entity_poly.pdbx_seq_one_letter_code
_entity_poly.pdbx_strand_id
1 'polypeptide(L)'
;MKSLLQRHWAVVTAGACIAALLVGVGLRIDHNSRPATSVPRELADFSPVELAQFLPNAADLPNGWRAQQDGTHPGIFEVLGRAAPPTCSQRPDQDATRTALVSAGARARDTAGSGRYSQIGMALVRDGATTANLQERIRQWVNNCGNVTMYYGGTGMCQADLHAQVLPDLEVGAVRATRIKIVSTNFHCLRGGAESDSTQIVSVAALAGLTLITHSDDLSTLGEPLTVLTLQRLQNHANPPAPAPDALGAAGPAFMALAPTLAQTRGNGRWFVDQWTGAPDRETVYPMTTEPVQCEPLPFPGGYDPAADRAQFATIGGIHVLRYSADPKDTGLKGDVQAQYFREPPEGDVLAAARAWAKRCQQYRIVSGHPCQSQPTVTVQVRMLTADTYGADDAIRLGLQTSNWCSSVTARPAVVTLLRVRGVLLVTKTSRQSSAADWLLSTAIKNLQKA
;
A
#
# COMPACT_ATOMS: atom_id res chain seq x y z
N MET A 1 -71.50 16.06 -21.14
CA MET A 1 -70.11 15.56 -20.92
C MET A 1 -69.01 16.63 -20.92
N LYS A 2 -69.27 17.91 -21.22
CA LYS A 2 -68.27 18.99 -21.13
C LYS A 2 -68.19 19.72 -19.77
N SER A 3 -69.09 19.46 -18.82
CA SER A 3 -69.11 20.18 -17.52
C SER A 3 -68.46 19.44 -16.34
N LEU A 4 -68.08 18.17 -16.48
CA LEU A 4 -67.35 17.41 -15.44
C LEU A 4 -65.82 17.60 -15.53
N LEU A 5 -65.28 17.95 -16.70
CA LEU A 5 -63.85 18.18 -16.91
C LEU A 5 -63.37 19.56 -16.42
N GLN A 6 -64.26 20.56 -16.28
CA GLN A 6 -63.88 21.89 -15.77
C GLN A 6 -63.81 21.97 -14.23
N ARG A 7 -64.47 21.06 -13.50
CA ARG A 7 -64.43 21.05 -12.02
C ARG A 7 -63.19 20.37 -11.43
N HIS A 8 -62.51 19.50 -12.19
CA HIS A 8 -61.28 18.86 -11.71
C HIS A 8 -60.02 19.70 -11.91
N TRP A 9 -60.03 20.69 -12.82
CA TRP A 9 -58.88 21.60 -12.98
C TRP A 9 -58.83 22.71 -11.92
N ALA A 10 -59.97 23.17 -11.40
CA ALA A 10 -60.01 24.23 -10.39
C ALA A 10 -59.47 23.77 -9.01
N VAL A 11 -59.64 22.49 -8.65
CA VAL A 11 -59.15 21.93 -7.37
C VAL A 11 -57.64 21.69 -7.39
N VAL A 12 -57.06 21.36 -8.56
CA VAL A 12 -55.62 21.13 -8.70
C VAL A 12 -54.82 22.44 -8.70
N THR A 13 -55.35 23.54 -9.28
CA THR A 13 -54.68 24.85 -9.24
C THR A 13 -54.80 25.58 -7.90
N ALA A 14 -55.85 25.34 -7.12
CA ALA A 14 -55.98 25.93 -5.78
C ALA A 14 -55.07 25.23 -4.73
N GLY A 15 -54.85 23.91 -4.86
CA GLY A 15 -53.90 23.17 -4.02
C GLY A 15 -52.43 23.54 -4.27
N ALA A 16 -52.08 23.88 -5.52
CA ALA A 16 -50.71 24.26 -5.88
C ALA A 16 -50.31 25.69 -5.44
N CYS A 17 -51.27 26.62 -5.29
CA CYS A 17 -50.95 27.98 -4.85
C CYS A 17 -50.86 28.13 -3.32
N ILE A 18 -51.54 27.27 -2.54
CA ILE A 18 -51.45 27.31 -1.07
C ILE A 18 -50.19 26.59 -0.56
N ALA A 19 -49.65 25.61 -1.31
CA ALA A 19 -48.35 25.00 -1.00
C ALA A 19 -47.15 25.93 -1.27
N ALA A 20 -47.32 26.96 -2.11
CA ALA A 20 -46.27 27.94 -2.43
C ALA A 20 -46.25 29.16 -1.48
N LEU A 21 -47.26 29.34 -0.62
CA LEU A 21 -47.41 30.52 0.24
C LEU A 21 -47.11 30.28 1.73
N LEU A 22 -46.72 29.06 2.13
CA LEU A 22 -46.37 28.72 3.52
C LEU A 22 -44.88 28.45 3.80
N VAL A 23 -43.98 28.75 2.85
CA VAL A 23 -42.50 28.68 3.08
C VAL A 23 -41.88 30.09 3.22
N GLY A 24 -42.71 31.13 3.25
CA GLY A 24 -42.29 32.54 3.30
C GLY A 24 -42.27 33.17 4.70
N VAL A 25 -42.04 32.42 5.78
CA VAL A 25 -41.86 32.99 7.13
C VAL A 25 -40.53 32.53 7.71
N GLY A 26 -39.51 33.38 7.54
CA GLY A 26 -38.55 33.63 8.61
C GLY A 26 -37.37 32.67 8.79
N LEU A 27 -36.66 32.29 7.73
CA LEU A 27 -35.21 32.07 7.85
C LEU A 27 -34.50 33.35 7.41
N ARG A 28 -34.34 34.28 8.36
CA ARG A 28 -33.23 35.25 8.27
C ARG A 28 -31.95 34.41 8.32
N ILE A 29 -31.40 34.10 7.16
CA ILE A 29 -30.01 33.67 7.05
C ILE A 29 -29.21 34.93 7.37
N ASP A 30 -28.75 35.05 8.61
CA ASP A 30 -27.69 35.98 8.95
C ASP A 30 -26.48 35.64 8.07
N HIS A 31 -26.30 36.45 7.02
CA HIS A 31 -25.13 36.44 6.13
C HIS A 31 -23.82 36.84 6.84
N ASN A 32 -23.87 37.02 8.17
CA ASN A 32 -22.71 37.19 9.05
C ASN A 32 -22.30 35.91 9.79
N SER A 33 -22.91 34.77 9.47
CA SER A 33 -22.42 33.48 9.96
C SER A 33 -21.14 33.16 9.19
N ARG A 34 -19.98 33.58 9.73
CA ARG A 34 -18.69 32.95 9.40
C ARG A 34 -18.96 31.44 9.35
N PRO A 35 -18.47 30.69 8.33
CA PRO A 35 -18.56 29.23 8.39
C PRO A 35 -18.06 28.84 9.77
N ALA A 36 -18.92 28.21 10.57
CA ALA A 36 -18.54 27.73 11.88
C ALA A 36 -17.27 26.92 11.61
N THR A 37 -16.14 27.42 12.11
CA THR A 37 -14.86 26.72 12.01
C THR A 37 -15.14 25.34 12.57
N SER A 38 -15.16 24.33 11.69
CA SER A 38 -15.40 22.97 12.09
C SER A 38 -14.41 22.69 13.21
N VAL A 39 -14.90 22.37 14.41
CA VAL A 39 -14.03 21.98 15.52
C VAL A 39 -13.10 20.89 14.96
N PRO A 40 -11.77 21.04 15.10
CA PRO A 40 -10.84 20.04 14.60
C PRO A 40 -11.25 18.67 15.17
N ARG A 41 -11.57 17.73 14.27
CA ARG A 41 -11.95 16.37 14.68
C ARG A 41 -10.76 15.73 15.39
N GLU A 42 -11.01 15.09 16.53
CA GLU A 42 -9.95 14.47 17.31
C GLU A 42 -9.34 13.28 16.57
N LEU A 43 -8.04 13.06 16.75
CA LEU A 43 -7.30 11.94 16.13
C LEU A 43 -7.94 10.58 16.43
N ALA A 44 -8.45 10.39 17.66
CA ALA A 44 -9.11 9.17 18.08
C ALA A 44 -10.37 8.84 17.26
N ASP A 45 -11.01 9.84 16.65
CA ASP A 45 -12.24 9.64 15.87
C ASP A 45 -11.95 9.18 14.45
N PHE A 46 -10.72 9.31 13.96
CA PHE A 46 -10.37 8.98 12.58
C PHE A 46 -10.53 7.49 12.32
N SER A 47 -11.05 7.15 11.14
CA SER A 47 -11.11 5.77 10.65
C SER A 47 -9.70 5.25 10.34
N PRO A 48 -9.50 3.92 10.26
CA PRO A 48 -8.19 3.35 9.89
C PRO A 48 -7.63 3.91 8.57
N VAL A 49 -8.51 4.15 7.59
CA VAL A 49 -8.15 4.75 6.30
C VAL A 49 -7.69 6.20 6.48
N GLU A 50 -8.42 7.01 7.24
CA GLU A 50 -8.01 8.39 7.54
C GLU A 50 -6.69 8.43 8.33
N LEU A 51 -6.46 7.49 9.25
CA LEU A 51 -5.21 7.39 9.99
C LEU A 51 -4.01 7.00 9.12
N ALA A 52 -4.23 6.25 8.03
CA ALA A 52 -3.18 5.85 7.10
C ALA A 52 -2.46 7.03 6.44
N GLN A 53 -3.09 8.22 6.39
CA GLN A 53 -2.48 9.41 5.81
C GLN A 53 -1.28 9.94 6.61
N PHE A 54 -1.21 9.57 7.90
CA PHE A 54 -0.12 10.01 8.79
C PHE A 54 1.08 9.07 8.75
N LEU A 55 0.88 7.84 8.29
CA LEU A 55 1.94 6.84 8.19
C LEU A 55 2.81 7.05 6.95
N PRO A 56 4.09 6.62 6.98
CA PRO A 56 4.98 6.75 5.83
C PRO A 56 4.47 6.02 4.59
N ASN A 57 4.79 6.58 3.42
CA ASN A 57 4.57 5.97 2.11
C ASN A 57 5.85 6.09 1.26
N ALA A 58 5.83 5.64 -0.01
CA ALA A 58 7.05 5.61 -0.82
C ALA A 58 7.65 7.00 -1.13
N ALA A 59 6.89 8.08 -0.96
CA ALA A 59 7.40 9.44 -1.09
C ALA A 59 8.30 9.86 0.08
N ASP A 60 8.16 9.20 1.23
CA ASP A 60 8.89 9.48 2.47
C ASP A 60 10.19 8.69 2.57
N LEU A 61 10.42 7.77 1.63
CA LEU A 61 11.54 6.83 1.68
C LEU A 61 12.59 7.14 0.61
N PRO A 62 13.87 6.83 0.86
CA PRO A 62 14.90 6.92 -0.17
C PRO A 62 14.62 6.01 -1.38
N ASN A 63 15.28 6.30 -2.50
CA ASN A 63 15.24 5.43 -3.68
C ASN A 63 15.62 3.98 -3.34
N GLY A 64 14.87 3.01 -3.87
CA GLY A 64 15.11 1.58 -3.67
C GLY A 64 14.46 0.99 -2.41
N TRP A 65 13.82 1.82 -1.60
CA TRP A 65 12.97 1.37 -0.50
C TRP A 65 11.54 1.07 -1.00
N ARG A 66 10.87 0.19 -0.26
CA ARG A 66 9.45 -0.10 -0.41
C ARG A 66 8.69 0.34 0.84
N ALA A 67 7.54 0.97 0.64
CA ALA A 67 6.60 1.34 1.69
C ALA A 67 5.34 0.48 1.59
N GLN A 68 4.90 -0.08 2.69
CA GLN A 68 3.70 -0.90 2.79
C GLN A 68 2.73 -0.23 3.74
N GLN A 69 1.44 -0.21 3.42
CA GLN A 69 0.38 0.26 4.28
C GLN A 69 -0.72 -0.80 4.33
N ASP A 70 -1.16 -1.16 5.54
CA ASP A 70 -2.19 -2.19 5.75
C ASP A 70 -3.29 -1.68 6.69
N GLY A 71 -4.53 -1.80 6.24
CA GLY A 71 -5.70 -1.31 6.95
C GLY A 71 -6.17 -2.15 8.14
N THR A 72 -5.61 -3.34 8.42
CA THR A 72 -5.99 -4.13 9.62
C THR A 72 -4.96 -5.16 10.09
N HIS A 73 -3.69 -5.11 9.68
CA HIS A 73 -2.70 -6.07 10.18
C HIS A 73 -1.39 -5.39 10.55
N PRO A 74 -0.84 -5.66 11.73
CA PRO A 74 0.48 -5.18 12.05
C PRO A 74 1.50 -5.99 11.27
N GLY A 75 2.35 -5.32 10.49
CA GLY A 75 3.52 -5.94 9.85
C GLY A 75 4.60 -6.33 10.86
N ILE A 76 4.27 -6.94 12.00
CA ILE A 76 5.27 -7.25 13.03
C ILE A 76 6.01 -8.54 12.69
N PHE A 77 7.32 -8.40 12.81
CA PHE A 77 8.38 -9.33 12.47
C PHE A 77 8.79 -10.27 13.62
N GLU A 78 7.90 -10.67 14.52
CA GLU A 78 8.29 -11.64 15.54
C GLU A 78 7.25 -12.73 15.79
N VAL A 79 7.72 -13.96 15.58
CA VAL A 79 7.02 -15.20 15.90
C VAL A 79 6.84 -15.27 17.41
N LEU A 80 5.62 -15.57 17.85
CA LEU A 80 5.30 -15.78 19.25
C LEU A 80 6.17 -16.90 19.82
N GLY A 81 7.03 -16.55 20.78
CA GLY A 81 7.88 -17.48 21.50
C GLY A 81 7.50 -17.60 22.98
N ARG A 82 8.02 -18.63 23.65
CA ARG A 82 8.01 -18.71 25.12
C ARG A 82 9.31 -18.13 25.64
N ALA A 83 9.30 -17.43 26.76
CA ALA A 83 10.51 -16.92 27.41
C ALA A 83 10.91 -17.78 28.62
N ALA A 84 12.19 -17.77 28.97
CA ALA A 84 12.68 -18.07 30.30
C ALA A 84 13.22 -16.77 30.94
N PRO A 85 12.64 -16.31 32.06
CA PRO A 85 11.50 -16.88 32.78
C PRO A 85 10.16 -16.68 32.04
N PRO A 86 9.13 -17.54 32.26
CA PRO A 86 7.86 -17.49 31.53
C PRO A 86 7.10 -16.16 31.64
N THR A 87 7.27 -15.43 32.75
CA THR A 87 6.68 -14.11 32.97
C THR A 87 7.12 -13.06 31.94
N CYS A 88 8.23 -13.30 31.25
CA CYS A 88 8.76 -12.40 30.24
C CYS A 88 8.28 -12.70 28.82
N SER A 89 7.48 -13.76 28.61
CA SER A 89 7.00 -14.18 27.29
C SER A 89 6.05 -13.17 26.65
N GLN A 90 5.35 -12.37 27.47
CA GLN A 90 4.41 -11.37 27.01
C GLN A 90 5.08 -10.00 26.98
N ARG A 91 5.46 -9.58 25.78
CA ARG A 91 6.00 -8.25 25.54
C ARG A 91 4.85 -7.24 25.34
N PRO A 92 4.77 -6.17 26.17
CA PRO A 92 3.66 -5.23 26.11
C PRO A 92 3.49 -4.54 24.75
N ASP A 93 4.60 -4.22 24.06
CA ASP A 93 4.59 -3.60 22.74
C ASP A 93 4.00 -4.53 21.67
N GLN A 94 4.35 -5.82 21.71
CA GLN A 94 3.81 -6.81 20.79
C GLN A 94 2.31 -7.02 21.01
N ASP A 95 1.87 -7.14 22.26
CA ASP A 95 0.45 -7.32 22.60
C ASP A 95 -0.40 -6.11 22.16
N ALA A 96 0.08 -4.89 22.38
CA ALA A 96 -0.60 -3.68 21.95
C ALA A 96 -0.75 -3.61 20.42
N THR A 97 0.32 -3.96 19.70
CA THR A 97 0.33 -3.86 18.26
C THR A 97 -0.58 -4.89 17.58
N ARG A 98 -0.95 -6.00 18.25
CA ARG A 98 -2.01 -6.94 17.75
C ARG A 98 -3.37 -6.27 17.58
N THR A 99 -3.58 -5.15 18.25
CA THR A 99 -4.82 -4.35 18.16
C THR A 99 -4.68 -3.13 17.24
N ALA A 100 -3.64 -3.09 16.39
CA ALA A 100 -3.41 -2.02 15.44
C ALA A 100 -4.62 -1.80 14.54
N LEU A 101 -5.02 -0.53 14.41
CA LEU A 101 -6.02 -0.12 13.44
C LEU A 101 -5.45 -0.07 12.04
N VAL A 102 -4.26 0.48 11.91
CA VAL A 102 -3.55 0.65 10.64
C VAL A 102 -2.06 0.52 10.91
N SER A 103 -1.34 -0.06 9.95
CA SER A 103 0.11 -0.21 10.03
C SER A 103 0.80 0.24 8.76
N ALA A 104 2.08 0.55 8.90
CA ALA A 104 2.98 0.75 7.78
C ALA A 104 4.28 -0.03 7.97
N GLY A 105 4.86 -0.47 6.87
CA GLY A 105 6.17 -1.08 6.80
C GLY A 105 7.08 -0.30 5.86
N ALA A 106 8.36 -0.16 6.19
CA ALA A 106 9.38 0.31 5.26
C ALA A 106 10.47 -0.74 5.17
N ARG A 107 10.86 -1.14 3.95
CA ARG A 107 11.89 -2.15 3.74
C ARG A 107 12.83 -1.81 2.59
N ALA A 108 14.10 -2.12 2.74
CA ALA A 108 15.08 -2.10 1.66
C ALA A 108 15.98 -3.32 1.75
N ARG A 109 16.50 -3.75 0.60
CA ARG A 109 17.52 -4.78 0.55
C ARG A 109 18.85 -4.20 1.05
N ASP A 110 19.52 -4.91 1.93
CA ASP A 110 20.86 -4.55 2.36
C ASP A 110 21.81 -4.59 1.14
N THR A 111 22.42 -3.44 0.85
CA THR A 111 23.35 -3.25 -0.27
C THR A 111 24.68 -3.98 -0.05
N ALA A 112 24.98 -4.45 1.16
CA ALA A 112 26.22 -5.15 1.50
C ALA A 112 26.23 -6.66 1.12
N GLY A 113 25.23 -7.16 0.40
CA GLY A 113 25.24 -8.52 -0.17
C GLY A 113 24.89 -9.64 0.82
N SER A 114 24.49 -9.30 2.05
CA SER A 114 24.07 -10.27 3.09
C SER A 114 22.74 -10.97 2.77
N GLY A 115 21.97 -10.45 1.81
CA GLY A 115 20.61 -10.90 1.51
C GLY A 115 19.59 -10.54 2.59
N ARG A 116 19.99 -9.76 3.60
CA ARG A 116 19.11 -9.23 4.63
C ARG A 116 18.35 -8.01 4.13
N TYR A 117 17.26 -7.68 4.81
CA TYR A 117 16.45 -6.51 4.52
C TYR A 117 16.45 -5.64 5.76
N SER A 118 16.76 -4.35 5.61
CA SER A 118 16.45 -3.34 6.62
C SER A 118 14.93 -3.17 6.68
N GLN A 119 14.35 -3.14 7.88
CA GLN A 119 12.91 -3.20 8.10
C GLN A 119 12.48 -2.30 9.26
N ILE A 120 11.39 -1.57 9.02
CA ILE A 120 10.72 -0.73 10.00
C ILE A 120 9.23 -1.05 9.94
N GLY A 121 8.64 -1.37 11.07
CA GLY A 121 7.19 -1.51 11.25
C GLY A 121 6.66 -0.38 12.10
N MET A 122 5.52 0.19 11.73
CA MET A 122 4.82 1.23 12.46
C MET A 122 3.36 0.85 12.59
N ALA A 123 2.76 1.11 13.74
CA ALA A 123 1.36 0.83 13.99
C ALA A 123 0.70 1.94 14.80
N LEU A 124 -0.52 2.29 14.40
CA LEU A 124 -1.40 3.15 15.17
C LEU A 124 -2.47 2.31 15.83
N VAL A 125 -2.55 2.42 17.16
CA VAL A 125 -3.49 1.71 18.01
C VAL A 125 -4.35 2.75 18.73
N ARG A 126 -5.65 2.49 18.94
CA ARG A 126 -6.46 3.35 19.83
C ARG A 126 -6.08 3.11 21.28
N ASP A 127 -6.22 4.15 22.09
CA ASP A 127 -6.08 3.99 23.52
C ASP A 127 -7.16 3.05 24.07
N GLY A 128 -6.74 2.11 24.92
CA GLY A 128 -7.56 1.00 25.39
C GLY A 128 -6.78 0.10 26.35
N ALA A 129 -7.32 -1.08 26.64
CA ALA A 129 -6.75 -1.97 27.65
C ALA A 129 -5.29 -2.40 27.34
N THR A 130 -4.96 -2.63 26.06
CA THR A 130 -3.62 -3.07 25.65
C THR A 130 -2.59 -1.95 25.65
N THR A 131 -3.02 -0.70 25.47
CA THR A 131 -2.19 0.51 25.39
C THR A 131 -2.16 1.33 26.69
N ALA A 132 -3.05 1.05 27.64
CA ALA A 132 -3.07 1.69 28.95
C ALA A 132 -1.70 1.56 29.66
N ASN A 133 -1.12 2.70 30.01
CA ASN A 133 0.21 2.81 30.62
C ASN A 133 1.31 2.05 29.86
N LEU A 134 1.19 1.91 28.53
CA LEU A 134 2.09 1.06 27.75
C LEU A 134 3.56 1.45 27.89
N GLN A 135 3.86 2.76 27.87
CA GLN A 135 5.22 3.27 28.06
C GLN A 135 5.84 2.80 29.38
N GLU A 136 5.07 2.81 30.47
CA GLU A 136 5.54 2.36 31.78
C GLU A 136 5.64 0.83 31.86
N ARG A 137 4.65 0.11 31.32
CA ARG A 137 4.67 -1.36 31.25
C ARG A 137 5.88 -1.87 30.46
N ILE A 138 6.28 -1.17 29.40
CA ILE A 138 7.49 -1.48 28.62
C ILE A 138 8.75 -1.28 29.48
N ARG A 139 8.87 -0.16 30.20
CA ARG A 139 10.01 0.10 31.10
C ARG A 139 10.10 -0.96 32.19
N GLN A 140 8.97 -1.32 32.80
CA GLN A 140 8.90 -2.39 33.79
C GLN A 140 9.29 -3.75 33.21
N TRP A 141 8.81 -4.08 32.01
CA TRP A 141 9.22 -5.29 31.32
C TRP A 141 10.73 -5.31 31.10
N VAL A 142 11.34 -4.25 30.59
CA VAL A 142 12.81 -4.18 30.40
C VAL A 142 13.56 -4.33 31.74
N ASN A 143 13.10 -3.69 32.81
CA ASN A 143 13.76 -3.80 34.11
C ASN A 143 13.66 -5.22 34.71
N ASN A 144 12.53 -5.91 34.49
CA ASN A 144 12.28 -7.25 35.03
C ASN A 144 12.80 -8.37 34.12
N CYS A 145 12.93 -8.10 32.83
CA CYS A 145 13.19 -9.06 31.75
C CYS A 145 14.37 -8.61 30.86
N GLY A 146 15.31 -7.84 31.41
CA GLY A 146 16.42 -7.26 30.65
C GLY A 146 17.38 -8.29 30.04
N ASN A 147 17.37 -9.53 30.54
CA ASN A 147 18.09 -10.67 29.99
C ASN A 147 17.16 -11.89 30.00
N VAL A 148 16.69 -12.32 28.83
CA VAL A 148 15.77 -13.46 28.73
C VAL A 148 16.10 -14.35 27.54
N THR A 149 15.91 -15.64 27.69
CA THR A 149 15.99 -16.58 26.57
C THR A 149 14.61 -16.76 25.97
N MET A 150 14.44 -16.38 24.71
CA MET A 150 13.23 -16.64 23.91
C MET A 150 13.37 -17.95 23.17
N TYR A 151 12.33 -18.77 23.20
CA TYR A 151 12.18 -20.01 22.46
C TYR A 151 11.11 -19.84 21.38
N TYR A 152 11.51 -19.90 20.11
CA TYR A 152 10.60 -19.72 18.98
C TYR A 152 10.03 -21.07 18.51
N GLY A 153 8.74 -21.08 18.14
CA GLY A 153 8.08 -22.25 17.58
C GLY A 153 8.46 -22.47 16.10
N GLY A 154 8.96 -23.65 15.76
CA GLY A 154 9.36 -24.05 14.41
C GLY A 154 9.87 -25.50 14.40
N THR A 155 10.28 -26.05 13.24
CA THR A 155 10.69 -27.45 13.01
C THR A 155 11.97 -27.91 13.78
N GLY A 156 12.39 -27.15 14.80
CA GLY A 156 13.46 -27.43 15.76
C GLY A 156 13.41 -26.42 16.93
N MET A 157 14.08 -26.72 18.05
CA MET A 157 14.18 -25.78 19.19
C MET A 157 15.08 -24.60 18.81
N CYS A 158 14.47 -23.50 18.36
CA CYS A 158 15.16 -22.23 18.11
C CYS A 158 15.16 -21.42 19.40
N GLN A 159 16.30 -20.85 19.77
CA GLN A 159 16.37 -19.95 20.92
C GLN A 159 17.22 -18.72 20.62
N ALA A 160 16.81 -17.56 21.13
CA ALA A 160 17.63 -16.36 21.11
C ALA A 160 17.64 -15.73 22.49
N ASP A 161 18.80 -15.25 22.90
CA ASP A 161 18.91 -14.46 24.11
C ASP A 161 18.62 -13.00 23.77
N LEU A 162 17.68 -12.40 24.49
CA LEU A 162 17.29 -11.01 24.34
C LEU A 162 17.88 -10.21 25.50
N HIS A 163 18.63 -9.18 25.13
CA HIS A 163 19.18 -8.18 26.03
C HIS A 163 18.46 -6.86 25.78
N ALA A 164 17.46 -6.56 26.63
CA ALA A 164 16.68 -5.34 26.51
C ALA A 164 17.25 -4.24 27.40
N GLN A 165 17.28 -3.01 26.88
CA GLN A 165 17.71 -1.82 27.61
C GLN A 165 16.80 -0.64 27.28
N VAL A 166 16.52 0.19 28.29
CA VAL A 166 15.83 1.47 28.09
C VAL A 166 16.81 2.45 27.44
N LEU A 167 16.38 3.11 26.37
CA LEU A 167 17.12 4.21 25.74
C LEU A 167 16.58 5.54 26.27
N PRO A 168 17.33 6.64 26.11
CA PRO A 168 16.77 7.98 26.30
C PRO A 168 15.50 8.15 25.47
N ASP A 169 14.51 8.82 26.04
CA ASP A 169 13.26 9.08 25.33
C ASP A 169 13.51 10.01 24.14
N LEU A 170 12.69 9.86 23.12
CA LEU A 170 12.70 10.73 21.95
C LEU A 170 11.62 11.80 22.12
N GLU A 171 12.04 13.05 22.20
CA GLU A 171 11.14 14.21 22.25
C GLU A 171 10.85 14.70 20.84
N VAL A 172 9.56 14.76 20.47
CA VAL A 172 9.09 15.30 19.20
C VAL A 172 8.00 16.32 19.49
N GLY A 173 8.34 17.61 19.43
CA GLY A 173 7.40 18.67 19.80
C GLY A 173 6.94 18.51 21.25
N ALA A 174 5.63 18.32 21.46
CA ALA A 174 5.03 18.12 22.78
C ALA A 174 4.91 16.64 23.20
N VAL A 175 5.37 15.71 22.37
CA VAL A 175 5.20 14.27 22.57
C VAL A 175 6.53 13.61 22.93
N ARG A 176 6.51 12.84 24.02
CA ARG A 176 7.63 12.03 24.48
C ARG A 176 7.42 10.56 24.12
N ALA A 177 8.30 10.01 23.30
CA ALA A 177 8.30 8.60 22.94
C ALA A 177 9.27 7.81 23.83
N THR A 178 8.77 6.78 24.52
CA THR A 178 9.61 5.83 25.25
C THR A 178 10.31 4.92 24.27
N ARG A 179 11.61 4.72 24.49
CA ARG A 179 12.45 3.89 23.62
C ARG A 179 13.10 2.75 24.38
N ILE A 180 13.12 1.58 23.76
CA ILE A 180 13.92 0.45 24.22
C ILE A 180 14.73 -0.10 23.04
N LYS A 181 15.90 -0.65 23.35
CA LYS A 181 16.73 -1.41 22.42
C LYS A 181 16.72 -2.85 22.89
N ILE A 182 16.53 -3.77 21.97
CA ILE A 182 16.57 -5.21 22.20
C ILE A 182 17.70 -5.75 21.33
N VAL A 183 18.75 -6.25 21.95
CA VAL A 183 19.82 -6.98 21.27
C VAL A 183 19.47 -8.45 21.36
N SER A 184 19.26 -9.09 20.22
CA SER A 184 19.06 -10.52 20.12
C SER A 184 20.39 -11.16 19.74
N THR A 185 20.87 -12.05 20.59
CA THR A 185 22.09 -12.85 20.40
C THR A 185 21.71 -14.34 20.34
N ASN A 186 22.64 -15.17 19.86
CA ASN A 186 22.47 -16.63 19.72
C ASN A 186 21.53 -17.11 18.59
N PHE A 187 21.64 -18.41 18.25
CA PHE A 187 21.09 -19.09 17.08
C PHE A 187 19.56 -18.93 16.88
N HIS A 188 19.15 -17.97 16.03
CA HIS A 188 17.87 -18.08 15.33
C HIS A 188 17.96 -19.22 14.30
N CYS A 189 17.54 -20.42 14.68
CA CYS A 189 17.51 -21.55 13.74
C CYS A 189 16.35 -21.46 12.71
N LEU A 190 15.71 -20.30 12.55
CA LEU A 190 14.59 -20.09 11.62
C LEU A 190 14.95 -20.44 10.17
N ARG A 191 16.25 -20.46 9.82
CA ARG A 191 16.76 -20.83 8.48
C ARG A 191 17.83 -21.92 8.45
N GLY A 192 18.02 -22.69 9.53
CA GLY A 192 18.94 -23.83 9.56
C GLY A 192 20.45 -23.49 9.56
N GLY A 193 20.84 -22.30 10.03
CA GLY A 193 22.23 -21.87 10.17
C GLY A 193 22.43 -20.86 11.30
N ALA A 194 23.69 -20.47 11.55
CA ALA A 194 24.01 -19.41 12.50
C ALA A 194 23.57 -18.05 11.94
N GLU A 195 22.44 -17.53 12.43
CA GLU A 195 22.08 -16.13 12.20
C GLU A 195 22.97 -15.24 13.08
N SER A 196 23.37 -14.07 12.56
CA SER A 196 24.14 -13.14 13.40
C SER A 196 23.22 -12.48 14.41
N ASP A 197 23.83 -11.91 15.43
CA ASP A 197 23.16 -10.97 16.31
C ASP A 197 22.38 -9.93 15.51
N SER A 198 21.24 -9.54 16.05
CA SER A 198 20.38 -8.50 15.51
C SER A 198 19.98 -7.54 16.61
N THR A 199 19.80 -6.28 16.27
CA THR A 199 19.27 -5.29 17.20
C THR A 199 17.96 -4.74 16.67
N GLN A 200 16.99 -4.58 17.57
CA GLN A 200 15.73 -3.90 17.32
C GLN A 200 15.58 -2.70 18.25
N ILE A 201 15.11 -1.58 17.74
CA ILE A 201 14.66 -0.43 18.53
C ILE A 201 13.14 -0.40 18.50
N VAL A 202 12.53 -0.33 19.68
CA VAL A 202 11.08 -0.12 19.84
C VAL A 202 10.85 1.28 20.39
N SER A 203 10.00 2.06 19.72
CA SER A 203 9.59 3.39 20.17
C SER A 203 8.08 3.43 20.36
N VAL A 204 7.61 3.95 21.50
CA VAL A 204 6.18 4.05 21.83
C VAL A 204 5.83 5.44 22.31
N ALA A 205 4.81 6.05 21.69
CA ALA A 205 4.33 7.38 22.04
C ALA A 205 2.80 7.41 22.05
N ALA A 206 2.23 7.96 23.11
CA ALA A 206 0.80 8.28 23.19
C ALA A 206 0.54 9.72 22.74
N LEU A 207 -0.52 9.93 21.95
CA LEU A 207 -0.94 11.23 21.44
C LEU A 207 -2.45 11.23 21.15
N ALA A 208 -3.20 12.05 21.90
CA ALA A 208 -4.61 12.37 21.65
C ALA A 208 -5.51 11.14 21.37
N GLY A 209 -5.47 10.14 22.25
CA GLY A 209 -6.30 8.93 22.16
C GLY A 209 -5.76 7.86 21.22
N LEU A 210 -4.55 8.04 20.69
CA LEU A 210 -3.82 7.06 19.89
C LEU A 210 -2.45 6.76 20.52
N THR A 211 -1.97 5.55 20.27
CA THR A 211 -0.61 5.13 20.56
C THR A 211 0.09 4.74 19.27
N LEU A 212 1.21 5.40 18.96
CA LEU A 212 2.14 5.02 17.90
C LEU A 212 3.18 4.05 18.47
N ILE A 213 3.33 2.90 17.81
CA ILE A 213 4.37 1.91 18.11
C ILE A 213 5.24 1.75 16.86
N THR A 214 6.55 1.89 17.01
CA THR A 214 7.53 1.70 15.94
C THR A 214 8.51 0.60 16.33
N HIS A 215 8.72 -0.37 15.46
CA HIS A 215 9.77 -1.37 15.52
C HIS A 215 10.75 -1.10 14.37
N SER A 216 12.03 -0.89 14.66
CA SER A 216 13.07 -0.72 13.63
C SER A 216 14.17 -1.73 13.89
N ASP A 217 14.69 -2.38 12.85
CA ASP A 217 15.97 -3.05 12.96
C ASP A 217 17.13 -2.04 13.00
N ASP A 218 18.31 -2.55 13.33
CA ASP A 218 19.57 -1.83 13.42
C ASP A 218 20.25 -1.55 12.08
N LEU A 219 19.83 -2.26 11.04
CA LEU A 219 20.26 -2.02 9.67
C LEU A 219 19.62 -0.75 9.08
N SER A 220 18.62 -0.18 9.75
CA SER A 220 17.89 0.98 9.25
C SER A 220 18.27 2.28 9.97
N THR A 221 18.88 3.21 9.23
CA THR A 221 19.02 4.61 9.69
C THR A 221 17.71 5.39 9.65
N LEU A 222 16.61 4.78 9.19
CA LEU A 222 15.33 5.46 8.98
C LEU A 222 14.34 5.26 10.12
N GLY A 223 14.60 4.36 11.09
CA GLY A 223 13.67 4.08 12.19
C GLY A 223 13.25 5.34 12.96
N GLU A 224 14.22 6.04 13.54
CA GLU A 224 13.97 7.29 14.27
C GLU A 224 13.41 8.42 13.37
N PRO A 225 13.98 8.71 12.17
CA PRO A 225 13.41 9.70 11.25
C PRO A 225 11.93 9.47 10.90
N LEU A 226 11.52 8.22 10.65
CA LEU A 226 10.11 7.91 10.34
C LEU A 226 9.19 8.02 11.55
N THR A 227 9.68 7.67 12.76
CA THR A 227 8.95 7.93 14.01
C THR A 227 8.73 9.43 14.18
N VAL A 228 9.77 10.25 14.01
CA VAL A 228 9.68 11.72 14.11
C VAL A 228 8.68 12.28 13.10
N LEU A 229 8.80 11.90 11.82
CA LEU A 229 7.91 12.34 10.75
C LEU A 229 6.44 12.01 11.08
N THR A 230 6.17 10.79 11.52
CA THR A 230 4.81 10.34 11.83
C THR A 230 4.24 11.09 13.03
N LEU A 231 5.01 11.29 14.10
CA LEU A 231 4.58 12.07 15.25
C LEU A 231 4.31 13.53 14.90
N GLN A 232 5.15 14.14 14.06
CA GLN A 232 4.92 15.51 13.56
C GLN A 232 3.64 15.60 12.73
N ARG A 233 3.35 14.61 11.87
CA ARG A 233 2.11 14.54 11.08
C ARG A 233 0.87 14.42 11.96
N LEU A 234 0.92 13.59 13.00
CA LEU A 234 -0.19 13.45 13.95
C LEU A 234 -0.40 14.73 14.76
N GLN A 235 0.68 15.36 15.25
CA GLN A 235 0.58 16.64 15.96
C GLN A 235 -0.01 17.75 15.08
N ASN A 236 0.31 17.74 13.78
CA ASN A 236 -0.16 18.70 12.79
C ASN A 236 -1.38 18.20 11.99
N HIS A 237 -2.16 17.25 12.51
CA HIS A 237 -3.25 16.60 11.75
C HIS A 237 -4.32 17.58 11.23
N ALA A 238 -4.50 18.72 11.88
CA ALA A 238 -5.42 19.76 11.44
C ALA A 238 -4.93 20.52 10.19
N ASN A 239 -3.62 20.51 9.91
CA ASN A 239 -2.98 21.23 8.81
C ASN A 239 -2.00 20.27 8.08
N PRO A 240 -2.49 19.29 7.32
CA PRO A 240 -1.61 18.37 6.60
C PRO A 240 -0.76 19.16 5.60
N PRO A 241 0.55 18.84 5.48
CA PRO A 241 1.42 19.50 4.51
C PRO A 241 0.89 19.30 3.09
N ALA A 242 0.90 20.37 2.30
CA ALA A 242 0.53 20.30 0.89
C ALA A 242 1.54 19.42 0.11
N PRO A 243 1.10 18.69 -0.93
CA PRO A 243 2.02 18.01 -1.84
C PRO A 243 3.02 19.02 -2.44
N ALA A 244 4.25 18.57 -2.69
CA ALA A 244 5.25 19.41 -3.34
C ALA A 244 4.77 19.84 -4.76
N PRO A 245 4.92 21.12 -5.15
CA PRO A 245 4.32 21.67 -6.37
C PRO A 245 4.82 21.05 -7.68
N ASP A 246 5.98 20.38 -7.70
CA ASP A 246 6.61 19.85 -8.92
C ASP A 246 6.67 18.30 -8.98
N ALA A 247 5.85 17.61 -8.19
CA ALA A 247 5.85 16.15 -8.13
C ALA A 247 5.61 15.49 -9.49
N LEU A 248 4.84 16.13 -10.38
CA LEU A 248 4.54 15.60 -11.71
C LEU A 248 5.77 15.56 -12.61
N GLY A 249 6.77 16.43 -12.43
CA GLY A 249 8.02 16.46 -13.20
C GLY A 249 9.13 15.60 -12.58
N ALA A 250 9.00 15.25 -11.30
CA ALA A 250 10.04 14.57 -10.55
C ALA A 250 10.22 13.09 -10.93
N ALA A 251 11.33 12.51 -10.47
CA ALA A 251 11.59 11.07 -10.49
C ALA A 251 11.68 10.52 -9.06
N GLY A 252 11.53 9.21 -8.89
CA GLY A 252 11.72 8.55 -7.60
C GLY A 252 10.68 8.98 -6.54
N PRO A 253 11.09 9.21 -5.27
CA PRO A 253 10.16 9.41 -4.15
C PRO A 253 9.27 10.64 -4.32
N ALA A 254 9.81 11.74 -4.83
CA ALA A 254 9.04 12.97 -5.00
C ALA A 254 7.82 12.77 -5.94
N PHE A 255 7.94 11.95 -6.99
CA PHE A 255 6.80 11.59 -7.83
C PHE A 255 5.79 10.71 -7.09
N MET A 256 6.25 9.81 -6.22
CA MET A 256 5.38 8.90 -5.48
C MET A 256 4.42 9.61 -4.51
N ALA A 257 4.60 10.91 -4.25
CA ALA A 257 3.59 11.73 -3.58
C ALA A 257 2.26 11.79 -4.35
N LEU A 258 2.27 11.52 -5.66
CA LEU A 258 1.08 11.43 -6.52
C LEU A 258 0.51 10.01 -6.60
N ALA A 259 1.24 8.99 -6.15
CA ALA A 259 0.77 7.61 -6.19
C ALA A 259 -0.39 7.39 -5.20
N PRO A 260 -1.42 6.60 -5.54
CA PRO A 260 -2.52 6.31 -4.62
C PRO A 260 -2.04 5.67 -3.32
N THR A 261 -2.52 6.17 -2.19
CA THR A 261 -2.20 5.64 -0.85
C THR A 261 -3.40 4.93 -0.22
N LEU A 262 -3.16 4.21 0.88
CA LEU A 262 -4.23 3.54 1.62
C LEU A 262 -5.30 4.55 2.08
N ALA A 263 -4.91 5.79 2.40
CA ALA A 263 -5.81 6.87 2.82
C ALA A 263 -6.86 7.28 1.76
N GLN A 264 -6.64 6.94 0.50
CA GLN A 264 -7.56 7.24 -0.60
C GLN A 264 -8.48 6.07 -0.96
N THR A 265 -8.38 4.95 -0.24
CA THR A 265 -9.27 3.79 -0.44
C THR A 265 -10.70 4.14 -0.06
N ARG A 266 -11.67 3.54 -0.77
CA ARG A 266 -13.11 3.75 -0.51
C ARG A 266 -13.73 2.48 0.05
N GLY A 267 -14.61 2.65 1.04
CA GLY A 267 -15.59 1.65 1.47
C GLY A 267 -15.09 0.63 2.48
N ASN A 268 -16.00 -0.30 2.82
CA ASN A 268 -15.77 -1.38 3.78
C ASN A 268 -14.88 -2.46 3.13
N GLY A 269 -13.81 -2.87 3.82
CA GLY A 269 -12.83 -3.84 3.31
C GLY A 269 -11.43 -3.59 3.88
N ARG A 270 -10.65 -4.66 4.11
CA ARG A 270 -9.20 -4.50 4.37
C ARG A 270 -8.47 -4.28 3.05
N TRP A 271 -7.63 -3.25 3.02
CA TRP A 271 -6.78 -2.93 1.88
C TRP A 271 -5.31 -3.01 2.30
N PHE A 272 -4.48 -3.40 1.35
CA PHE A 272 -3.04 -3.38 1.46
C PHE A 272 -2.47 -2.67 0.23
N VAL A 273 -1.54 -1.75 0.46
CA VAL A 273 -0.89 -0.95 -0.56
C VAL A 273 0.63 -1.04 -0.34
N ASP A 274 1.35 -1.65 -1.28
CA ASP A 274 2.82 -1.69 -1.33
C ASP A 274 3.29 -0.78 -2.46
N GLN A 275 4.13 0.19 -2.16
CA GLN A 275 4.68 1.16 -3.10
C GLN A 275 6.20 1.10 -3.08
N TRP A 276 6.83 1.35 -4.22
CA TRP A 276 8.30 1.38 -4.30
C TRP A 276 8.79 2.39 -5.33
N THR A 277 10.02 2.84 -5.13
CA THR A 277 10.75 3.72 -6.04
C THR A 277 11.90 2.95 -6.71
N GLY A 278 12.24 3.35 -7.93
CA GLY A 278 13.30 2.71 -8.70
C GLY A 278 12.88 1.39 -9.34
N ALA A 279 13.84 0.72 -9.98
CA ALA A 279 13.59 -0.56 -10.62
C ALA A 279 13.24 -1.61 -9.56
N PRO A 280 12.18 -2.42 -9.75
CA PRO A 280 11.95 -3.55 -8.87
C PRO A 280 13.21 -4.43 -8.85
N ASP A 281 13.47 -5.08 -7.70
CA ASP A 281 14.55 -6.06 -7.55
C ASP A 281 14.64 -6.90 -8.82
N ARG A 282 15.84 -7.06 -9.37
CA ARG A 282 16.07 -7.85 -10.59
C ARG A 282 15.47 -9.24 -10.40
N GLU A 283 14.23 -9.42 -10.83
CA GLU A 283 13.76 -10.73 -11.25
C GLU A 283 14.76 -11.15 -12.32
N THR A 284 15.34 -12.34 -12.15
CA THR A 284 16.22 -12.93 -13.16
C THR A 284 15.43 -12.98 -14.47
N VAL A 285 15.71 -12.02 -15.34
CA VAL A 285 15.09 -11.99 -16.66
C VAL A 285 15.72 -13.14 -17.44
N TYR A 286 14.92 -14.15 -17.74
CA TYR A 286 15.30 -15.17 -18.70
C TYR A 286 14.97 -14.65 -20.10
N PRO A 287 15.94 -14.52 -21.00
CA PRO A 287 15.65 -14.21 -22.40
C PRO A 287 14.68 -15.26 -22.94
N MET A 288 13.50 -14.82 -23.34
CA MET A 288 12.50 -15.71 -23.94
C MET A 288 12.61 -15.68 -25.45
N THR A 289 12.26 -16.80 -26.07
CA THR A 289 12.05 -16.87 -27.52
C THR A 289 10.60 -17.22 -27.78
N THR A 290 9.97 -16.58 -28.76
CA THR A 290 8.59 -16.86 -29.14
C THR A 290 8.42 -17.32 -30.60
N GLU A 291 7.29 -17.96 -30.86
CA GLU A 291 6.84 -18.38 -32.18
C GLU A 291 5.40 -17.84 -32.41
N PRO A 292 5.17 -16.98 -33.43
CA PRO A 292 6.17 -16.45 -34.37
C PRO A 292 7.17 -15.53 -33.67
N VAL A 293 8.39 -15.45 -34.20
CA VAL A 293 9.42 -14.52 -33.72
C VAL A 293 8.89 -13.08 -33.74
N GLN A 294 9.43 -12.21 -32.87
CA GLN A 294 9.06 -10.79 -32.71
C GLN A 294 7.80 -10.52 -31.86
N CYS A 295 7.27 -11.51 -31.14
CA CYS A 295 6.28 -11.24 -30.08
C CYS A 295 6.94 -10.91 -28.73
N GLU A 296 8.26 -11.02 -28.67
CA GLU A 296 9.20 -10.55 -27.68
C GLU A 296 10.18 -9.51 -28.29
N PRO A 297 10.70 -8.56 -27.50
CA PRO A 297 10.24 -8.18 -26.16
C PRO A 297 8.82 -7.56 -26.19
N LEU A 298 8.14 -7.50 -25.04
CA LEU A 298 6.89 -6.73 -24.96
C LEU A 298 7.19 -5.24 -25.23
N PRO A 299 6.34 -4.51 -25.97
CA PRO A 299 6.52 -3.09 -26.19
C PRO A 299 6.22 -2.26 -24.94
N PHE A 300 5.94 -2.88 -23.79
CA PHE A 300 5.67 -2.20 -22.53
C PHE A 300 6.16 -3.03 -21.34
N PRO A 301 6.61 -2.37 -20.25
CA PRO A 301 7.03 -3.02 -19.01
C PRO A 301 5.84 -3.60 -18.21
N GLY A 302 6.10 -4.56 -17.29
CA GLY A 302 5.11 -5.03 -16.31
C GLY A 302 4.38 -6.37 -16.60
N GLY A 303 4.75 -7.11 -17.65
CA GLY A 303 4.20 -8.45 -17.94
C GLY A 303 4.71 -9.57 -17.00
N TYR A 304 4.01 -10.72 -16.91
CA TYR A 304 4.58 -11.95 -16.31
C TYR A 304 5.53 -12.60 -17.34
N ASP A 305 6.49 -11.84 -17.88
CA ASP A 305 7.34 -12.16 -19.04
C ASP A 305 6.71 -12.05 -20.44
N PRO A 306 7.50 -11.78 -21.53
CA PRO A 306 8.95 -11.53 -21.63
C PRO A 306 9.38 -10.11 -21.24
N ALA A 307 10.68 -9.92 -20.97
CA ALA A 307 11.24 -8.61 -20.61
C ALA A 307 11.00 -7.61 -21.74
N ALA A 308 10.27 -6.54 -21.42
CA ALA A 308 10.38 -5.31 -22.20
C ALA A 308 11.85 -4.87 -22.23
N ASP A 309 12.28 -4.23 -23.31
CA ASP A 309 13.56 -3.54 -23.30
C ASP A 309 13.48 -2.39 -22.28
N ARG A 310 13.89 -2.67 -21.04
CA ARG A 310 13.82 -1.71 -19.93
C ARG A 310 14.71 -0.49 -20.17
N ALA A 311 15.67 -0.55 -21.10
CA ALA A 311 16.49 0.61 -21.46
C ALA A 311 15.65 1.70 -22.15
N GLN A 312 14.48 1.35 -22.70
CA GLN A 312 13.57 2.28 -23.37
C GLN A 312 12.61 2.98 -22.40
N PHE A 313 12.57 2.59 -21.12
CA PHE A 313 11.61 3.11 -20.15
C PHE A 313 12.31 3.61 -18.89
N ALA A 314 12.11 4.88 -18.56
CA ALA A 314 12.49 5.39 -17.26
C ALA A 314 11.39 5.04 -16.24
N THR A 315 11.56 3.94 -15.52
CA THR A 315 10.69 3.56 -14.39
C THR A 315 10.80 4.61 -13.28
N ILE A 316 9.67 5.21 -12.92
CA ILE A 316 9.60 6.19 -11.84
C ILE A 316 9.39 5.49 -10.50
N GLY A 317 8.43 4.55 -10.46
CA GLY A 317 8.08 3.76 -9.30
C GLY A 317 6.94 2.78 -9.60
N GLY A 318 6.48 2.05 -8.59
CA GLY A 318 5.38 1.11 -8.73
C GLY A 318 4.55 0.97 -7.47
N ILE A 319 3.42 0.29 -7.65
CA ILE A 319 2.41 0.08 -6.62
C ILE A 319 1.77 -1.30 -6.80
N HIS A 320 1.51 -2.00 -5.71
CA HIS A 320 0.77 -3.25 -5.63
C HIS A 320 -0.34 -3.08 -4.61
N VAL A 321 -1.56 -3.39 -5.01
CA VAL A 321 -2.76 -3.21 -4.19
C VAL A 321 -3.48 -4.52 -4.07
N LEU A 322 -3.74 -4.93 -2.84
CA LEU A 322 -4.58 -6.05 -2.51
C LEU A 322 -5.83 -5.55 -1.79
N ARG A 323 -6.98 -6.08 -2.19
CA ARG A 323 -8.26 -5.87 -1.52
C ARG A 323 -8.75 -7.20 -0.98
N TYR A 324 -9.00 -7.25 0.31
CA TYR A 324 -9.58 -8.39 1.00
C TYR A 324 -11.05 -8.15 1.31
N SER A 325 -11.71 -9.18 1.86
CA SER A 325 -13.06 -9.03 2.37
C SER A 325 -13.13 -8.02 3.51
N ALA A 326 -14.33 -7.53 3.79
CA ALA A 326 -14.60 -6.66 4.93
C ALA A 326 -14.76 -7.43 6.24
N ASP A 327 -15.08 -8.72 6.18
CA ASP A 327 -15.16 -9.58 7.36
C ASP A 327 -13.73 -9.97 7.80
N PRO A 328 -13.31 -9.64 9.04
CA PRO A 328 -12.02 -10.07 9.59
C PRO A 328 -11.80 -11.60 9.55
N LYS A 329 -12.88 -12.40 9.46
CA LYS A 329 -12.83 -13.86 9.34
C LYS A 329 -12.71 -14.34 7.89
N ASP A 330 -13.07 -13.51 6.90
CA ASP A 330 -12.91 -13.80 5.47
C ASP A 330 -11.64 -13.12 4.95
N THR A 331 -10.53 -13.85 5.02
CA THR A 331 -9.24 -13.42 4.44
C THR A 331 -9.18 -13.61 2.92
N GLY A 332 -10.31 -13.93 2.28
CA GLY A 332 -10.41 -14.14 0.85
C GLY A 332 -10.03 -12.89 0.07
N LEU A 333 -9.02 -13.03 -0.78
CA LEU A 333 -8.58 -11.99 -1.70
C LEU A 333 -9.69 -11.67 -2.71
N LYS A 334 -10.16 -10.42 -2.72
CA LYS A 334 -11.22 -9.91 -3.62
C LYS A 334 -10.66 -9.07 -4.77
N GLY A 335 -9.40 -8.64 -4.67
CA GLY A 335 -8.73 -7.91 -5.74
C GLY A 335 -7.23 -7.88 -5.59
N ASP A 336 -6.54 -7.94 -6.72
CA ASP A 336 -5.10 -7.91 -6.84
C ASP A 336 -4.75 -7.12 -8.10
N VAL A 337 -4.06 -6.01 -7.94
CA VAL A 337 -3.60 -5.19 -9.04
C VAL A 337 -2.21 -4.64 -8.76
N GLN A 338 -1.33 -4.78 -9.74
CA GLN A 338 -0.04 -4.13 -9.76
C GLN A 338 -0.05 -3.02 -10.79
N ALA A 339 0.68 -1.94 -10.54
CA ALA A 339 0.93 -0.93 -11.52
C ALA A 339 2.34 -0.36 -11.40
N GLN A 340 2.82 0.19 -12.52
CA GLN A 340 4.10 0.85 -12.61
C GLN A 340 3.95 2.15 -13.39
N TYR A 341 4.70 3.17 -12.97
CA TYR A 341 4.72 4.50 -13.58
C TYR A 341 6.01 4.67 -14.39
N PHE A 342 5.88 5.15 -15.62
CA PHE A 342 7.00 5.37 -16.52
C PHE A 342 6.93 6.73 -17.19
N ARG A 343 8.11 7.21 -17.59
CA ARG A 343 8.20 8.21 -18.66
C ARG A 343 8.41 7.50 -19.98
N GLU A 344 7.61 7.88 -20.95
CA GLU A 344 7.84 7.48 -22.33
C GLU A 344 9.05 8.23 -22.89
N PRO A 345 9.86 7.59 -23.74
CA PRO A 345 10.91 8.28 -24.47
C PRO A 345 10.27 9.31 -25.42
N PRO A 346 10.89 10.49 -25.63
CA PRO A 346 10.31 11.55 -26.46
C PRO A 346 9.98 11.15 -27.90
N GLU A 347 10.69 10.14 -28.43
CA GLU A 347 10.60 9.70 -29.82
C GLU A 347 9.71 8.45 -30.01
N GLY A 348 9.15 7.89 -28.94
CA GLY A 348 8.39 6.65 -28.98
C GLY A 348 6.92 6.81 -28.59
N ASP A 349 6.01 6.16 -29.33
CA ASP A 349 4.61 6.01 -28.93
C ASP A 349 4.35 4.57 -28.48
N VAL A 350 4.39 4.36 -27.16
CA VAL A 350 4.22 3.03 -26.55
C VAL A 350 2.82 2.47 -26.80
N LEU A 351 1.80 3.34 -26.82
CA LEU A 351 0.42 2.92 -27.07
C LEU A 351 0.26 2.44 -28.52
N ALA A 352 0.81 3.16 -29.49
CA ALA A 352 0.80 2.72 -30.89
C ALA A 352 1.60 1.42 -31.11
N ALA A 353 2.79 1.31 -30.51
CA ALA A 353 3.60 0.10 -30.56
C ALA A 353 2.86 -1.11 -29.93
N ALA A 354 2.21 -0.90 -28.78
CA ALA A 354 1.39 -1.93 -28.12
C ALA A 354 0.19 -2.37 -28.98
N ARG A 355 -0.47 -1.44 -29.68
CA ARG A 355 -1.56 -1.77 -30.63
C ARG A 355 -1.06 -2.61 -31.79
N ALA A 356 0.06 -2.21 -32.41
CA ALA A 356 0.65 -2.94 -33.53
C ALA A 356 1.11 -4.35 -33.12
N TRP A 357 1.74 -4.46 -31.95
CA TRP A 357 2.12 -5.74 -31.35
C TRP A 357 0.89 -6.61 -31.05
N ALA A 358 -0.13 -6.09 -30.38
CA ALA A 358 -1.32 -6.88 -30.02
C ALA A 358 -2.08 -7.39 -31.25
N LYS A 359 -2.07 -6.65 -32.36
CA LYS A 359 -2.63 -7.09 -33.65
C LYS A 359 -1.82 -8.21 -34.29
N ARG A 360 -0.48 -8.15 -34.22
CA ARG A 360 0.43 -9.16 -34.77
C ARG A 360 0.49 -10.43 -33.91
N CYS A 361 0.45 -10.28 -32.59
CA CYS A 361 0.72 -11.32 -31.60
C CYS A 361 -0.55 -11.79 -30.89
N GLN A 362 -1.68 -11.87 -31.60
CA GLN A 362 -2.96 -12.34 -31.05
C GLN A 362 -2.87 -13.74 -30.45
N GLN A 363 -2.00 -14.59 -31.00
CA GLN A 363 -1.65 -15.88 -30.46
C GLN A 363 -0.19 -16.17 -30.77
N TYR A 364 0.59 -16.52 -29.74
CA TYR A 364 1.98 -16.93 -29.89
C TYR A 364 2.36 -17.98 -28.85
N ARG A 365 3.49 -18.66 -29.07
CA ARG A 365 4.05 -19.65 -28.15
C ARG A 365 5.37 -19.14 -27.60
N ILE A 366 5.60 -19.34 -26.31
CA ILE A 366 6.92 -19.18 -25.70
C ILE A 366 7.60 -20.54 -25.81
N VAL A 367 8.71 -20.61 -26.54
CA VAL A 367 9.42 -21.87 -26.86
C VAL A 367 10.71 -22.02 -26.06
N SER A 368 11.21 -20.95 -25.42
CA SER A 368 12.36 -21.00 -24.51
C SER A 368 12.29 -19.87 -23.47
N GLY A 369 13.08 -20.00 -22.40
CA GLY A 369 13.25 -18.94 -21.39
C GLY A 369 12.17 -18.93 -20.30
N HIS A 370 11.23 -19.87 -20.31
CA HIS A 370 10.23 -19.98 -19.26
C HIS A 370 10.72 -20.81 -18.05
N PRO A 371 10.26 -20.52 -16.82
CA PRO A 371 10.81 -21.11 -15.60
C PRO A 371 10.58 -22.62 -15.44
N CYS A 372 9.62 -23.20 -16.17
CA CYS A 372 9.21 -24.60 -16.01
C CYS A 372 9.74 -25.47 -17.16
N GLN A 373 10.81 -26.22 -16.94
CA GLN A 373 11.44 -27.06 -17.99
C GLN A 373 10.58 -28.26 -18.44
N SER A 374 9.53 -28.60 -17.70
CA SER A 374 8.67 -29.76 -17.94
C SER A 374 7.61 -29.57 -19.03
N GLN A 375 7.36 -28.33 -19.48
CA GLN A 375 6.52 -28.04 -20.63
C GLN A 375 7.39 -27.46 -21.74
N PRO A 376 7.45 -28.04 -22.94
CA PRO A 376 8.34 -27.54 -23.98
C PRO A 376 7.89 -26.19 -24.57
N THR A 377 6.62 -25.83 -24.43
CA THR A 377 6.09 -24.54 -24.91
C THR A 377 4.90 -24.06 -24.08
N VAL A 378 4.76 -22.74 -23.91
CA VAL A 378 3.60 -22.09 -23.27
C VAL A 378 2.82 -21.29 -24.32
N THR A 379 1.51 -21.49 -24.41
CA THR A 379 0.68 -20.72 -25.36
C THR A 379 0.14 -19.46 -24.70
N VAL A 380 0.23 -18.34 -25.41
CA VAL A 380 -0.30 -17.04 -25.01
C VAL A 380 -1.33 -16.58 -26.03
N GLN A 381 -2.51 -16.19 -25.55
CA GLN A 381 -3.51 -15.49 -26.35
C GLN A 381 -3.59 -14.03 -25.89
N VAL A 382 -3.60 -13.11 -26.85
CA VAL A 382 -3.70 -11.67 -26.63
C VAL A 382 -4.98 -11.16 -27.29
N ARG A 383 -5.78 -10.42 -26.53
CA ARG A 383 -7.01 -9.80 -27.01
C ARG A 383 -7.02 -8.34 -26.64
N MET A 384 -7.23 -7.44 -27.61
CA MET A 384 -7.53 -6.06 -27.28
C MET A 384 -8.93 -6.00 -26.68
N LEU A 385 -9.05 -5.40 -25.50
CA LEU A 385 -10.32 -5.15 -24.82
C LEU A 385 -10.76 -3.72 -25.10
N THR A 386 -12.06 -3.46 -25.00
CA THR A 386 -12.55 -2.09 -25.08
C THR A 386 -12.05 -1.29 -23.88
N ALA A 387 -11.69 -0.04 -24.17
CA ALA A 387 -11.26 0.94 -23.18
C ALA A 387 -12.31 2.05 -23.08
N ASP A 388 -13.60 1.69 -23.06
CA ASP A 388 -14.73 2.61 -23.25
C ASP A 388 -14.78 3.78 -22.23
N THR A 389 -14.03 3.67 -21.14
CA THR A 389 -13.88 4.71 -20.11
C THR A 389 -12.80 5.75 -20.44
N TYR A 390 -11.98 5.51 -21.45
CA TYR A 390 -10.79 6.30 -21.80
C TYR A 390 -10.77 6.61 -23.30
N GLY A 391 -10.16 7.73 -23.68
CA GLY A 391 -9.88 8.01 -25.10
C GLY A 391 -9.02 6.90 -25.71
N ALA A 392 -9.30 6.51 -26.96
CA ALA A 392 -8.51 5.48 -27.64
C ALA A 392 -7.03 5.91 -27.78
N ASP A 393 -6.74 7.20 -27.89
CA ASP A 393 -5.36 7.68 -28.00
C ASP A 393 -4.63 7.72 -26.65
N ASP A 394 -5.38 7.61 -25.54
CA ASP A 394 -4.85 7.70 -24.18
C ASP A 394 -4.70 6.33 -23.51
N ALA A 395 -5.38 5.29 -24.01
CA ALA A 395 -5.38 3.98 -23.36
C ALA A 395 -5.40 2.80 -24.33
N ILE A 396 -4.71 1.73 -23.95
CA ILE A 396 -4.91 0.39 -24.50
C ILE A 396 -5.16 -0.61 -23.37
N ARG A 397 -6.14 -1.48 -23.56
CA ARG A 397 -6.45 -2.56 -22.63
C ARG A 397 -6.27 -3.91 -23.34
N LEU A 398 -5.55 -4.82 -22.70
CA LEU A 398 -5.17 -6.11 -23.23
C LEU A 398 -5.61 -7.22 -22.28
N GLY A 399 -6.33 -8.21 -22.78
CA GLY A 399 -6.54 -9.48 -22.12
C GLY A 399 -5.46 -10.45 -22.57
N LEU A 400 -4.69 -10.96 -21.62
CA LEU A 400 -3.70 -12.00 -21.82
C LEU A 400 -4.22 -13.30 -21.20
N GLN A 401 -4.13 -14.40 -21.93
CA GLN A 401 -4.45 -15.72 -21.41
C GLN A 401 -3.28 -16.64 -21.70
N THR A 402 -2.59 -17.06 -20.64
CA THR A 402 -1.46 -17.98 -20.74
C THR A 402 -1.85 -19.35 -20.19
N SER A 403 -1.30 -20.44 -20.73
CA SER A 403 -1.29 -21.71 -20.00
C SER A 403 -0.43 -21.54 -18.73
N ASN A 404 -0.76 -22.27 -17.66
CA ASN A 404 0.08 -22.27 -16.46
C ASN A 404 1.47 -22.83 -16.83
N TRP A 405 2.52 -22.10 -16.47
CA TRP A 405 3.90 -22.41 -16.82
C TRP A 405 4.29 -23.84 -16.46
N CYS A 406 3.85 -24.31 -15.29
CA CYS A 406 4.23 -25.61 -14.73
C CYS A 406 3.08 -26.64 -14.77
N SER A 407 1.92 -26.33 -15.37
CA SER A 407 0.85 -27.32 -15.56
C SER A 407 -0.08 -26.98 -16.74
N SER A 408 -0.53 -27.98 -17.48
CA SER A 408 -1.35 -27.80 -18.69
C SER A 408 -2.83 -27.50 -18.39
N VAL A 409 -3.24 -27.57 -17.12
CA VAL A 409 -4.66 -27.70 -16.76
C VAL A 409 -5.31 -26.36 -16.35
N THR A 410 -4.51 -25.35 -15.99
CA THR A 410 -5.04 -24.07 -15.48
C THR A 410 -4.62 -22.91 -16.37
N ALA A 411 -5.58 -22.25 -17.02
CA ALA A 411 -5.32 -20.98 -17.69
C ALA A 411 -5.11 -19.86 -16.67
N ARG A 412 -4.13 -18.98 -16.92
CA ARG A 412 -3.88 -17.77 -16.13
C ARG A 412 -4.31 -16.56 -16.94
N PRO A 413 -5.51 -16.01 -16.68
CA PRO A 413 -5.89 -14.74 -17.27
C PRO A 413 -5.12 -13.59 -16.61
N ALA A 414 -4.83 -12.56 -17.38
CA ALA A 414 -4.41 -11.26 -16.91
C ALA A 414 -5.05 -10.17 -17.78
N VAL A 415 -5.35 -9.03 -17.18
CA VAL A 415 -5.76 -7.82 -17.88
C VAL A 415 -4.69 -6.78 -17.63
N VAL A 416 -4.09 -6.28 -18.72
CA VAL A 416 -3.10 -5.21 -18.70
C VAL A 416 -3.76 -3.94 -19.24
N THR A 417 -3.60 -2.82 -18.56
CA THR A 417 -4.07 -1.52 -19.05
C THR A 417 -2.88 -0.57 -19.09
N LEU A 418 -2.58 -0.03 -20.25
CA LEU A 418 -1.64 1.07 -20.41
C LEU A 418 -2.47 2.34 -20.56
N LEU A 419 -2.14 3.36 -19.78
CA LEU A 419 -2.86 4.62 -19.76
C LEU A 419 -1.86 5.78 -19.70
N ARG A 420 -1.94 6.69 -20.66
CA ARG A 420 -1.18 7.93 -20.68
C ARG A 420 -1.98 9.02 -19.98
N VAL A 421 -1.40 9.64 -18.95
CA VAL A 421 -1.98 10.77 -18.23
C VAL A 421 -0.91 11.81 -17.99
N ARG A 422 -1.07 13.03 -18.54
CA ARG A 422 -0.17 14.17 -18.27
C ARG A 422 1.32 13.85 -18.49
N GLY A 423 1.63 13.09 -19.54
CA GLY A 423 3.02 12.70 -19.88
C GLY A 423 3.62 11.60 -18.99
N VAL A 424 2.77 10.87 -18.26
CA VAL A 424 3.15 9.67 -17.50
C VAL A 424 2.40 8.48 -18.09
N LEU A 425 3.12 7.39 -18.34
CA LEU A 425 2.52 6.12 -18.73
C LEU A 425 2.33 5.27 -17.46
N LEU A 426 1.07 5.00 -17.13
CA LEU A 426 0.67 4.07 -16.09
C LEU A 426 0.36 2.72 -16.72
N VAL A 427 1.10 1.68 -16.34
CA VAL A 427 0.84 0.30 -16.78
C VAL A 427 0.31 -0.49 -15.60
N THR A 428 -0.94 -0.96 -15.68
CA THR A 428 -1.58 -1.77 -14.65
C THR A 428 -1.76 -3.21 -15.11
N LYS A 429 -1.80 -4.13 -14.15
CA LYS A 429 -1.94 -5.57 -14.37
C LYS A 429 -2.78 -6.16 -13.26
N THR A 430 -3.78 -6.95 -13.63
CA THR A 430 -4.63 -7.67 -12.68
C THR A 430 -4.97 -9.05 -13.26
N SER A 431 -5.30 -10.03 -12.42
CA SER A 431 -5.63 -11.38 -12.89
C SER A 431 -6.99 -11.44 -13.61
N ARG A 432 -7.95 -10.58 -13.23
CA ARG A 432 -9.29 -10.44 -13.83
C ARG A 432 -9.80 -9.02 -13.61
N GLN A 433 -10.96 -8.65 -14.15
CA GLN A 433 -11.63 -7.41 -13.73
C GLN A 433 -11.73 -7.39 -12.20
N SER A 434 -11.20 -6.33 -11.58
CA SER A 434 -11.03 -6.24 -10.14
C SER A 434 -11.38 -4.84 -9.67
N SER A 435 -12.23 -4.75 -8.66
CA SER A 435 -12.53 -3.49 -7.97
C SER A 435 -11.28 -2.78 -7.43
N ALA A 436 -10.20 -3.51 -7.14
CA ALA A 436 -8.92 -2.92 -6.78
C ALA A 436 -8.27 -2.18 -7.97
N ALA A 437 -8.36 -2.76 -9.19
CA ALA A 437 -7.86 -2.14 -10.40
C ALA A 437 -8.64 -0.87 -10.77
N ASP A 438 -9.98 -0.92 -10.65
CA ASP A 438 -10.82 0.25 -10.93
C ASP A 438 -10.55 1.40 -9.95
N TRP A 439 -10.38 1.07 -8.65
CA TRP A 439 -9.97 2.04 -7.64
C TRP A 439 -8.59 2.62 -7.94
N LEU A 440 -7.60 1.77 -8.22
CA LEU A 440 -6.23 2.20 -8.48
C LEU A 440 -6.15 3.13 -9.68
N LEU A 441 -6.73 2.73 -10.82
CA LEU A 441 -6.76 3.54 -12.04
C LEU A 441 -7.46 4.87 -11.78
N SER A 442 -8.68 4.85 -11.24
CA SER A 442 -9.46 6.08 -11.02
C SER A 442 -8.80 7.05 -10.03
N THR A 443 -8.08 6.53 -9.03
CA THR A 443 -7.38 7.36 -8.03
C THR A 443 -6.07 7.91 -8.61
N ALA A 444 -5.29 7.09 -9.31
CA ALA A 444 -4.06 7.51 -9.95
C ALA A 444 -4.33 8.62 -10.99
N ILE A 445 -5.36 8.46 -11.83
CA ILE A 445 -5.76 9.48 -12.81
C ILE A 445 -6.07 10.80 -12.11
N LYS A 446 -6.89 10.77 -11.05
CA LYS A 446 -7.27 11.98 -10.31
C LYS A 446 -6.06 12.66 -9.68
N ASN A 447 -5.13 11.91 -9.11
CA ASN A 447 -3.93 12.48 -8.52
C ASN A 447 -3.05 13.13 -9.60
N LEU A 448 -2.82 12.46 -10.73
CA LEU A 448 -2.02 12.98 -11.84
C LEU A 448 -2.65 14.20 -12.53
N GLN A 449 -3.99 14.26 -12.61
CA GLN A 449 -4.70 15.41 -13.20
C GLN A 449 -4.71 16.66 -12.31
N LYS A 450 -4.57 16.48 -10.98
CA LYS A 450 -4.53 17.59 -10.02
C LYS A 450 -3.16 18.27 -9.94
N ALA A 451 -2.11 17.60 -10.42
CA ALA A 451 -0.76 18.11 -10.52
C ALA A 451 -0.52 18.80 -11.88
#